data_AF-A0A7J2KEM0-F1
#
_entry.id   AF-A0A7J2KEM0-F1
#
_cell.length_a   1.000
_cell.length_b   1.000
_cell.length_c   1.000
_cell.angle_alpha   90.00
_cell.angle_beta   90.00
_cell.angle_gamma   90.00
#
_symmetry.space_group_name_H-M   'P 1'
#
loop_
_entity.id
_entity.type
_entity.pdbx_description
1 polymer ?
#
loop_
_entity_poly.entity_id
_entity_poly.type
_entity_poly.pdbx_seq_one_letter_code
_entity_poly.pdbx_strand_id
1 'polypeptide(L)'
;VFKYMYDPPKRFEGKIPFEVKYYGSIIGYVRIKCYIVSPDNKVYQVYDSRFIAMNLTKMDTPATYDARDIFLKLQLGFSPYDDLGEKIFSKKGNYTLILKIVVQPVSSNPGRIDINIGVKYFRIYGLLYGWLGTDNLGCDLFSNLIYGTRVSLIVGVLASIISVSVGLIVGIVSGYKGGIVDQILMYFTDTLLFTPILPLIIAISVFIGKSLFLEIALIALFSWMGFARNTRAYVLSIRDSMYVEAAKAIGSSDTYIIFRHILPQLTPIIYITLVMRVPGAILLEATLSFLNLGDPSVPSWGRMLYSARYAGAFFRFMWWWIIPPGIAITILALSFVLIGHALDEILNPKLRVRRQ
;
A
#
# COMPACT_ATOMS: atom_id res chain seq x y z
N VAL A 1 -3.83 -41.81 -0.89
CA VAL A 1 -2.56 -41.79 -0.14
C VAL A 1 -1.48 -41.27 -1.08
N PHE A 2 -0.55 -40.46 -0.61
CA PHE A 2 0.62 -40.03 -1.37
C PHE A 2 1.86 -40.08 -0.47
N LYS A 3 3.02 -40.41 -1.05
CA LYS A 3 4.28 -40.48 -0.32
C LYS A 3 5.00 -39.13 -0.41
N TYR A 4 5.33 -38.54 0.73
CA TYR A 4 6.06 -37.28 0.84
C TYR A 4 7.44 -37.54 1.47
N MET A 5 8.50 -37.40 0.68
CA MET A 5 9.89 -37.66 1.12
C MET A 5 10.75 -36.40 1.18
N TYR A 6 10.14 -35.24 0.99
CA TYR A 6 10.82 -33.95 0.93
C TYR A 6 10.82 -33.29 2.32
N ASP A 7 11.62 -32.24 2.46
CA ASP A 7 11.58 -31.41 3.66
C ASP A 7 10.25 -30.63 3.70
N PRO A 8 9.75 -30.27 4.89
CA PRO A 8 8.42 -29.68 5.01
C PRO A 8 8.28 -28.43 4.12
N PRO A 9 7.20 -28.32 3.33
CA PRO A 9 7.04 -27.20 2.43
C PRO A 9 6.54 -25.99 3.21
N LYS A 10 6.87 -24.78 2.75
CA LYS A 10 6.32 -23.54 3.33
C LYS A 10 4.88 -23.23 2.90
N ARG A 11 4.44 -23.82 1.78
CA ARG A 11 3.09 -23.62 1.24
C ARG A 11 2.60 -24.86 0.53
N PHE A 12 1.35 -25.19 0.79
CA PHE A 12 0.57 -26.12 -0.02
C PHE A 12 -0.83 -25.57 -0.21
N GLU A 13 -1.47 -25.94 -1.32
CA GLU A 13 -2.88 -25.64 -1.59
C GLU A 13 -3.57 -26.87 -2.16
N GLY A 14 -4.87 -26.98 -1.90
CA GLY A 14 -5.72 -28.02 -2.45
C GLY A 14 -7.03 -27.44 -2.96
N LYS A 15 -7.46 -27.92 -4.13
CA LYS A 15 -8.78 -27.69 -4.69
C LYS A 15 -9.38 -29.02 -5.11
N ILE A 16 -10.47 -29.39 -4.46
CA ILE A 16 -11.25 -30.58 -4.76
C ILE A 16 -12.61 -30.10 -5.27
N PRO A 17 -12.78 -29.94 -6.59
CA PRO A 17 -14.08 -29.65 -7.16
C PRO A 17 -14.99 -30.86 -6.91
N PHE A 18 -16.17 -30.61 -6.37
CA PHE A 18 -17.21 -31.61 -6.23
C PHE A 18 -18.52 -31.01 -6.74
N GLU A 19 -19.35 -31.87 -7.32
CA GLU A 19 -20.72 -31.54 -7.70
C GLU A 19 -21.61 -32.61 -7.04
N VAL A 20 -22.50 -32.19 -6.15
CA VAL A 20 -23.49 -33.08 -5.55
C VAL A 20 -24.86 -32.71 -6.08
N LYS A 21 -25.53 -33.66 -6.75
CA LYS A 21 -26.90 -33.53 -7.27
C LYS A 21 -27.85 -34.43 -6.51
N TYR A 22 -29.08 -33.96 -6.34
CA TYR A 22 -30.09 -34.65 -5.55
C TYR A 22 -31.38 -34.85 -6.34
N TYR A 23 -31.98 -36.03 -6.21
CA TYR A 23 -33.21 -36.41 -6.88
C TYR A 23 -34.18 -37.10 -5.89
N GLY A 24 -35.42 -36.61 -5.81
CA GLY A 24 -36.54 -37.36 -5.21
C GLY A 24 -36.81 -37.20 -3.69
N SER A 25 -35.93 -36.60 -2.89
CA SER A 25 -36.16 -36.39 -1.43
C SER A 25 -35.73 -35.01 -0.93
N ILE A 26 -36.41 -34.52 0.11
CA ILE A 26 -36.01 -33.32 0.86
C ILE A 26 -34.83 -33.70 1.75
N ILE A 27 -33.66 -33.14 1.47
CA ILE A 27 -32.44 -33.34 2.26
C ILE A 27 -32.31 -32.20 3.26
N GLY A 28 -31.89 -32.53 4.48
CA GLY A 28 -31.69 -31.52 5.54
C GLY A 28 -30.45 -30.72 5.31
N TYR A 29 -29.31 -31.41 5.18
CA TYR A 29 -28.07 -30.80 4.76
C TYR A 29 -27.08 -31.86 4.24
N VAL A 30 -26.13 -31.38 3.45
CA VAL A 30 -24.91 -32.10 3.10
C VAL A 30 -23.72 -31.30 3.58
N ARG A 31 -22.76 -31.99 4.18
CA ARG A 31 -21.54 -31.41 4.72
C ARG A 31 -20.34 -32.18 4.23
N ILE A 32 -19.40 -31.48 3.61
CA ILE A 32 -18.17 -32.05 3.09
C ILE A 32 -17.01 -31.58 3.95
N LYS A 33 -16.21 -32.53 4.41
CA LYS A 33 -15.00 -32.28 5.17
C LYS A 33 -13.81 -32.93 4.49
N CYS A 34 -12.67 -32.25 4.50
CA CYS A 34 -11.42 -32.81 4.04
C CYS A 34 -10.44 -32.90 5.20
N TYR A 35 -9.74 -34.03 5.30
CA TYR A 35 -8.72 -34.28 6.31
C TYR A 35 -7.41 -34.69 5.65
N ILE A 36 -6.30 -34.22 6.21
CA ILE A 36 -4.96 -34.73 5.96
C ILE A 36 -4.56 -35.58 7.16
N VAL A 37 -4.24 -36.84 6.94
CA VAL A 37 -3.66 -37.73 7.95
C VAL A 37 -2.18 -37.86 7.70
N SER A 38 -1.38 -37.50 8.70
CA SER A 38 0.07 -37.60 8.67
C SER A 38 0.56 -39.03 9.00
N PRO A 39 1.84 -39.36 8.73
CA PRO A 39 2.41 -40.68 9.03
C PRO A 39 2.35 -41.08 10.50
N ASP A 40 2.24 -40.12 11.42
CA ASP A 40 2.05 -40.33 12.86
C ASP A 40 0.57 -40.39 13.28
N ASN A 41 -0.34 -40.62 12.33
CA ASN A 41 -1.79 -40.71 12.54
C ASN A 41 -2.45 -39.43 13.11
N LYS A 42 -1.78 -38.26 13.05
CA LYS A 42 -2.45 -36.99 13.37
C LYS A 42 -3.38 -36.60 12.23
N VAL A 43 -4.57 -36.12 12.60
CA VAL A 43 -5.63 -35.78 11.65
C VAL A 43 -5.82 -34.27 11.64
N TYR A 44 -5.60 -33.65 10.49
CA TYR A 44 -5.77 -32.22 10.28
C TYR A 44 -7.01 -31.97 9.42
N GLN A 45 -8.04 -31.34 9.97
CA GLN A 45 -9.23 -30.95 9.21
C GLN A 45 -8.94 -29.71 8.37
N VAL A 46 -8.64 -29.89 7.08
CA VAL A 46 -8.22 -28.80 6.19
C VAL A 46 -9.37 -28.07 5.48
N TYR A 47 -10.56 -28.66 5.45
CA TYR A 47 -11.73 -28.02 4.85
C TYR A 47 -13.03 -28.46 5.54
N ASP A 48 -13.99 -27.55 5.63
CA ASP A 48 -15.35 -27.80 6.08
C ASP A 48 -16.31 -26.91 5.29
N SER A 49 -17.23 -27.51 4.53
CA SER A 49 -18.24 -26.76 3.77
C SER A 49 -19.22 -25.99 4.67
N ARG A 50 -19.18 -26.22 5.99
CA ARG A 50 -20.18 -25.81 6.98
C ARG A 50 -21.56 -26.39 6.62
N PHE A 51 -22.54 -26.17 7.50
CA PHE A 51 -23.91 -26.58 7.24
C PHE A 51 -24.50 -25.64 6.19
N ILE A 52 -24.81 -26.16 5.01
CA ILE A 52 -25.58 -25.43 4.00
C ILE A 52 -27.02 -25.97 4.11
N ALA A 53 -27.92 -25.15 4.65
CA ALA A 53 -29.30 -25.53 4.87
C ALA A 53 -30.21 -25.12 3.69
N MET A 54 -31.12 -26.05 3.36
CA MET A 54 -32.36 -25.93 2.60
C MET A 54 -32.31 -25.86 1.06
N ASN A 55 -32.92 -26.89 0.46
CA ASN A 55 -33.49 -26.91 -0.90
C ASN A 55 -32.54 -26.69 -2.10
N LEU A 56 -31.24 -26.88 -1.93
CA LEU A 56 -30.32 -26.92 -3.06
C LEU A 56 -30.43 -28.27 -3.77
N THR A 57 -30.90 -28.27 -5.01
CA THR A 57 -30.87 -29.43 -5.92
C THR A 57 -29.45 -29.76 -6.39
N LYS A 58 -28.51 -28.81 -6.24
CA LYS A 58 -27.11 -28.92 -6.64
C LYS A 58 -26.17 -28.15 -5.71
N MET A 59 -25.02 -28.73 -5.40
CA MET A 59 -23.90 -28.09 -4.69
C MET A 59 -22.62 -28.25 -5.51
N ASP A 60 -22.00 -27.15 -5.95
CA ASP A 60 -20.86 -27.15 -6.88
C ASP A 60 -19.68 -26.26 -6.44
N THR A 61 -19.71 -25.74 -5.21
CA THR A 61 -18.62 -24.95 -4.66
C THR A 61 -17.42 -25.85 -4.37
N PRO A 62 -16.25 -25.66 -5.00
CA PRO A 62 -15.11 -26.55 -4.81
C PRO A 62 -14.58 -26.45 -3.37
N ALA A 63 -14.15 -27.57 -2.80
CA ALA A 63 -13.42 -27.59 -1.54
C ALA A 63 -12.01 -27.03 -1.78
N THR A 64 -11.80 -25.77 -1.44
CA THR A 64 -10.51 -25.09 -1.53
C THR A 64 -9.92 -24.89 -0.14
N TYR A 65 -8.65 -25.24 0.02
CA TYR A 65 -7.89 -24.95 1.23
C TYR A 65 -6.47 -24.51 0.85
N ASP A 66 -5.93 -23.55 1.58
CA ASP A 66 -4.61 -23.00 1.38
C ASP A 66 -3.91 -22.88 2.73
N ALA A 67 -2.66 -23.33 2.82
CA ALA A 67 -1.84 -23.26 4.03
C ALA A 67 -1.71 -21.84 4.61
N ARG A 68 -1.98 -20.82 3.81
CA ARG A 68 -1.91 -19.40 4.18
C ARG A 68 -3.18 -18.85 4.82
N ASP A 69 -4.30 -19.56 4.69
CA ASP A 69 -5.57 -19.09 5.23
C ASP A 69 -5.50 -19.01 6.76
N ILE A 70 -5.69 -17.80 7.29
CA ILE A 70 -5.64 -17.51 8.73
C ILE A 70 -6.75 -18.28 9.45
N PHE A 71 -7.94 -18.38 8.86
CA PHE A 71 -9.06 -19.09 9.48
C PHE A 71 -8.76 -20.59 9.60
N LEU A 72 -8.12 -21.16 8.59
CA LEU A 72 -7.72 -22.56 8.62
C LEU A 72 -6.67 -22.82 9.73
N LYS A 73 -5.66 -21.95 9.86
CA LYS A 73 -4.64 -22.08 10.92
C LYS A 73 -5.27 -22.02 12.31
N LEU A 74 -6.14 -21.02 12.54
CA LEU A 74 -6.85 -20.86 13.81
C LEU A 74 -7.77 -22.06 14.11
N GLN A 75 -8.46 -22.58 13.10
CA GLN A 75 -9.31 -23.77 13.24
C GLN A 75 -8.51 -25.01 13.65
N LEU A 76 -7.27 -25.13 13.19
CA LEU A 76 -6.36 -26.22 13.54
C LEU A 76 -5.62 -25.97 14.86
N GLY A 77 -5.88 -24.86 15.56
CA GLY A 77 -5.25 -24.51 16.83
C GLY A 77 -3.83 -23.95 16.69
N PHE A 78 -3.45 -23.49 15.50
CA PHE A 78 -2.15 -22.87 15.23
C PHE A 78 -2.22 -21.34 15.29
N SER A 79 -1.08 -20.72 15.53
CA SER A 79 -0.95 -19.26 15.40
C SER A 79 -1.16 -18.83 13.94
N PRO A 80 -1.77 -17.66 13.66
CA PRO A 80 -1.84 -17.09 12.31
C PRO A 80 -0.48 -17.01 11.61
N TYR A 81 0.59 -16.88 12.40
CA TYR A 81 1.95 -16.74 11.92
C TYR A 81 2.68 -18.07 11.74
N ASP A 82 2.15 -19.20 12.21
CA ASP A 82 2.79 -20.50 12.03
C ASP A 82 2.80 -20.94 10.56
N ASP A 83 3.84 -21.68 10.16
CA ASP A 83 3.88 -22.32 8.85
C ASP A 83 3.13 -23.64 8.90
N LEU A 84 1.94 -23.67 8.29
CA LEU A 84 1.07 -24.85 8.36
C LEU A 84 1.69 -26.05 7.61
N GLY A 85 2.49 -25.80 6.58
CA GLY A 85 3.18 -26.85 5.86
C GLY A 85 4.24 -27.51 6.74
N GLU A 86 5.01 -26.74 7.51
CA GLU A 86 5.95 -27.29 8.51
C GLU A 86 5.24 -28.11 9.60
N LYS A 87 4.06 -27.66 10.07
CA LYS A 87 3.31 -28.37 11.11
C LYS A 87 2.72 -29.69 10.61
N ILE A 88 2.14 -29.70 9.40
CA ILE A 88 1.47 -30.89 8.84
C ILE A 88 2.47 -31.86 8.22
N PHE A 89 3.44 -31.35 7.46
CA PHE A 89 4.45 -32.14 6.73
C PHE A 89 5.75 -32.34 7.50
N SER A 90 5.70 -32.29 8.84
CA SER A 90 6.87 -32.41 9.72
C SER A 90 7.63 -33.74 9.62
N LYS A 91 7.03 -34.80 9.03
CA LYS A 91 7.65 -36.12 8.89
C LYS A 91 7.59 -36.62 7.46
N LYS A 92 8.67 -37.27 7.01
CA LYS A 92 8.70 -37.98 5.72
C LYS A 92 7.89 -39.29 5.86
N GLY A 93 7.02 -39.58 4.90
CA GLY A 93 6.18 -40.78 4.93
C GLY A 93 4.94 -40.70 4.06
N ASN A 94 3.98 -41.59 4.32
CA ASN A 94 2.73 -41.66 3.58
C ASN A 94 1.67 -40.78 4.23
N TYR A 95 1.17 -39.81 3.47
CA TYR A 95 0.06 -38.94 3.84
C TYR A 95 -1.23 -39.40 3.18
N THR A 96 -2.33 -39.34 3.92
CA THR A 96 -3.66 -39.74 3.42
C THR A 96 -4.62 -38.57 3.40
N LEU A 97 -5.16 -38.25 2.23
CA LEU A 97 -6.25 -37.31 2.05
C LEU A 97 -7.57 -38.06 2.20
N ILE A 98 -8.38 -37.69 3.19
CA ILE A 98 -9.70 -38.26 3.44
C ILE A 98 -10.76 -37.20 3.11
N LEU A 99 -11.68 -37.53 2.21
CA LEU A 99 -12.87 -36.73 1.94
C LEU A 99 -14.06 -37.41 2.63
N LYS A 100 -14.63 -36.75 3.64
CA LYS A 100 -15.81 -37.24 4.36
C LYS A 100 -17.02 -36.44 3.92
N ILE A 101 -17.98 -37.12 3.30
CA ILE A 101 -19.25 -36.53 2.89
C ILE A 101 -20.31 -37.05 3.86
N VAL A 102 -20.95 -36.13 4.58
CA VAL A 102 -22.03 -36.43 5.52
C VAL A 102 -23.31 -35.94 4.90
N VAL A 103 -24.25 -36.85 4.71
CA VAL A 103 -25.59 -36.55 4.20
C VAL A 103 -26.59 -36.87 5.31
N GLN A 104 -27.44 -35.91 5.65
CA GLN A 104 -28.54 -36.13 6.58
C GLN A 104 -29.88 -35.94 5.86
N PRO A 105 -30.67 -37.00 5.66
CA PRO A 105 -32.00 -36.90 5.06
C PRO A 105 -33.00 -36.25 6.05
N VAL A 106 -34.00 -35.54 5.53
CA VAL A 106 -35.14 -34.99 6.33
C VAL A 106 -36.38 -35.87 6.23
N SER A 107 -36.60 -36.53 5.09
CA SER A 107 -37.71 -37.48 4.92
C SER A 107 -37.21 -38.91 4.76
N SER A 108 -38.08 -39.87 5.12
CA SER A 108 -37.89 -41.31 4.92
C SER A 108 -38.10 -41.77 3.48
N ASN A 109 -38.46 -40.87 2.55
CA ASN A 109 -38.68 -41.22 1.15
C ASN A 109 -37.34 -41.58 0.48
N PRO A 110 -37.32 -42.60 -0.39
CA PRO A 110 -36.13 -42.97 -1.14
C PRO A 110 -35.75 -41.86 -2.12
N GLY A 111 -34.51 -41.39 -2.05
CA GLY A 111 -33.92 -40.40 -2.97
C GLY A 111 -32.57 -40.87 -3.49
N ARG A 112 -32.14 -40.33 -4.63
CA ARG A 112 -30.83 -40.60 -5.24
C ARG A 112 -29.92 -39.38 -5.09
N ILE A 113 -28.66 -39.65 -4.75
CA ILE A 113 -27.61 -38.64 -4.63
C ILE A 113 -26.47 -39.02 -5.56
N ASP A 114 -26.18 -38.14 -6.52
CA ASP A 114 -25.03 -38.28 -7.40
C ASP A 114 -23.93 -37.35 -6.92
N ILE A 115 -22.78 -37.91 -6.56
CA ILE A 115 -21.58 -37.17 -6.14
C ILE A 115 -20.54 -37.33 -7.24
N ASN A 116 -20.27 -36.24 -7.95
CA ASN A 116 -19.18 -36.16 -8.91
C ASN A 116 -18.00 -35.44 -8.26
N ILE A 117 -16.82 -36.05 -8.30
CA ILE A 117 -15.58 -35.44 -7.80
C ILE A 117 -14.72 -35.16 -9.02
N GLY A 118 -14.51 -33.89 -9.32
CA GLY A 118 -13.67 -33.48 -10.44
C GLY A 118 -12.17 -33.70 -10.15
N VAL A 119 -11.34 -33.21 -11.07
CA VAL A 119 -9.88 -33.36 -10.97
C VAL A 119 -9.39 -32.71 -9.67
N LYS A 120 -8.74 -33.53 -8.82
CA LYS A 120 -8.17 -33.10 -7.54
C LYS A 120 -6.87 -32.37 -7.82
N TYR A 121 -6.81 -31.11 -7.45
CA TYR A 121 -5.59 -30.32 -7.50
C TYR A 121 -5.02 -30.26 -6.09
N PHE A 122 -3.81 -30.77 -5.91
CA PHE A 122 -3.04 -30.59 -4.68
C PHE A 122 -1.64 -30.18 -5.09
N ARG A 123 -1.24 -28.97 -4.73
CA ARG A 123 0.05 -28.39 -5.10
C ARG A 123 0.84 -28.11 -3.84
N ILE A 124 2.07 -28.61 -3.82
CA ILE A 124 3.08 -28.24 -2.84
C ILE A 124 4.05 -27.31 -3.54
N TYR A 125 4.22 -26.11 -3.01
CA TYR A 125 5.12 -25.12 -3.58
C TYR A 125 6.55 -25.32 -3.07
N GLY A 126 7.53 -25.04 -3.93
CA GLY A 126 8.96 -25.06 -3.57
C GLY A 126 9.35 -23.97 -2.59
N LEU A 127 10.56 -24.07 -2.03
CA LEU A 127 11.06 -23.24 -0.93
C LEU A 127 11.53 -21.84 -1.33
N LEU A 128 11.94 -21.63 -2.59
CA LEU A 128 12.47 -20.35 -3.06
C LEU A 128 11.90 -19.98 -4.43
N TYR A 129 11.43 -18.74 -4.55
CA TYR A 129 11.30 -18.03 -5.81
C TYR A 129 11.78 -16.59 -5.58
N GLY A 130 12.67 -16.09 -6.45
CA GLY A 130 13.15 -14.70 -6.40
C GLY A 130 14.34 -14.44 -5.47
N TRP A 131 15.00 -13.29 -5.68
CA TRP A 131 16.23 -12.88 -4.99
C TRP A 131 16.01 -12.50 -3.53
N LEU A 132 14.85 -11.89 -3.23
CA LEU A 132 14.40 -11.54 -1.88
C LEU A 132 13.36 -12.53 -1.35
N GLY A 133 13.11 -13.63 -2.06
CA GLY A 133 12.00 -14.54 -1.77
C GLY A 133 10.64 -13.97 -2.18
N THR A 134 9.57 -14.57 -1.63
CA THR A 134 8.19 -14.18 -1.93
C THR A 134 7.45 -13.64 -0.71
N ASP A 135 6.42 -12.84 -0.94
CA ASP A 135 5.47 -12.44 0.09
C ASP A 135 4.57 -13.62 0.53
N ASN A 136 3.67 -13.34 1.47
CA ASN A 136 2.66 -14.31 1.91
C ASN A 136 1.75 -14.74 0.76
N LEU A 137 1.55 -13.93 -0.28
CA LEU A 137 0.73 -14.27 -1.45
C LEU A 137 1.49 -15.07 -2.53
N GLY A 138 2.80 -15.26 -2.37
CA GLY A 138 3.67 -15.91 -3.35
C GLY A 138 4.17 -14.97 -4.45
N CYS A 139 3.97 -13.67 -4.31
CA CYS A 139 4.51 -12.66 -5.21
C CYS A 139 6.00 -12.44 -4.93
N ASP A 140 6.80 -12.24 -5.97
CA ASP A 140 8.24 -11.97 -5.83
C ASP A 140 8.52 -10.61 -5.17
N LEU A 141 9.22 -10.62 -4.03
CA LEU A 141 9.53 -9.42 -3.26
C LEU A 141 10.50 -8.50 -3.98
N PHE A 142 11.41 -9.06 -4.78
CA PHE A 142 12.38 -8.26 -5.53
C PHE A 142 11.71 -7.46 -6.65
N SER A 143 10.83 -8.10 -7.41
CA SER A 143 9.99 -7.42 -8.39
C SER A 143 9.14 -6.32 -7.75
N ASN A 144 8.49 -6.61 -6.61
CA ASN A 144 7.72 -5.60 -5.87
C ASN A 144 8.60 -4.41 -5.43
N LEU A 145 9.84 -4.66 -4.99
CA LEU A 145 10.78 -3.61 -4.62
C LEU A 145 11.10 -2.68 -5.79
N ILE A 146 11.41 -3.26 -6.96
CA ILE A 146 11.74 -2.50 -8.17
C ILE A 146 10.53 -1.70 -8.66
N TYR A 147 9.37 -2.34 -8.79
CA TYR A 147 8.15 -1.69 -9.25
C TYR A 147 7.67 -0.61 -8.27
N GLY A 148 7.88 -0.82 -6.96
CA GLY A 148 7.59 0.17 -5.92
C GLY A 148 8.29 1.52 -6.11
N THR A 149 9.49 1.52 -6.71
CA THR A 149 10.24 2.74 -7.04
C THR A 149 9.41 3.71 -7.88
N ARG A 150 8.62 3.20 -8.83
CA ARG A 150 7.82 4.03 -9.76
C ARG A 150 6.73 4.78 -9.00
N VAL A 151 6.02 4.09 -8.11
CA VAL A 151 4.92 4.67 -7.34
C VAL A 151 5.45 5.76 -6.41
N SER A 152 6.48 5.47 -5.63
CA SER A 152 7.05 6.46 -4.72
C SER A 152 7.61 7.68 -5.47
N LEU A 153 8.26 7.50 -6.62
CA LEU A 153 8.70 8.62 -7.47
C LEU A 153 7.54 9.44 -8.03
N ILE A 154 6.51 8.80 -8.59
CA ILE A 154 5.34 9.48 -9.16
C ILE A 154 4.65 10.32 -8.09
N VAL A 155 4.38 9.73 -6.92
CA VAL A 155 3.70 10.43 -5.83
C VAL A 155 4.56 11.55 -5.29
N GLY A 156 5.84 11.29 -5.03
CA GLY A 156 6.79 12.27 -4.53
C GLY A 156 6.91 13.50 -5.44
N VAL A 157 7.12 13.28 -6.74
CA VAL A 157 7.32 14.36 -7.72
C VAL A 157 6.04 15.12 -8.01
N LEU A 158 4.92 14.42 -8.30
CA LEU A 158 3.67 15.09 -8.64
C LEU A 158 3.11 15.89 -7.47
N ALA A 159 3.10 15.33 -6.26
CA ALA A 159 2.62 16.06 -5.08
C ALA A 159 3.49 17.29 -4.78
N SER A 160 4.81 17.19 -5.01
CA SER A 160 5.74 18.32 -4.86
C SER A 160 5.48 19.42 -5.88
N ILE A 161 5.31 19.06 -7.16
CA ILE A 161 5.00 20.03 -8.23
C ILE A 161 3.70 20.76 -7.93
N ILE A 162 2.63 20.04 -7.59
CA ILE A 162 1.31 20.63 -7.31
C ILE A 162 1.39 21.52 -6.06
N SER A 163 1.96 21.01 -4.96
CA SER A 163 2.04 21.78 -3.70
C SER A 163 2.92 23.03 -3.83
N VAL A 164 4.02 22.97 -4.56
CA VAL A 164 4.86 24.15 -4.83
C VAL A 164 4.14 25.14 -5.73
N SER A 165 3.45 24.68 -6.77
CA SER A 165 2.68 25.55 -7.67
C SER A 165 1.58 26.30 -6.93
N VAL A 166 0.78 25.59 -6.11
CA VAL A 166 -0.27 26.21 -5.28
C VAL A 166 0.36 27.19 -4.29
N GLY A 167 1.43 26.80 -3.60
CA GLY A 167 2.10 27.66 -2.63
C GLY A 167 2.70 28.91 -3.27
N LEU A 168 3.27 28.78 -4.47
CA LEU A 168 3.82 29.90 -5.24
C LEU A 168 2.73 30.91 -5.60
N ILE A 169 1.60 30.43 -6.13
CA ILE A 169 0.48 31.29 -6.54
C ILE A 169 -0.06 32.04 -5.31
N VAL A 170 -0.36 31.32 -4.22
CA VAL A 170 -0.91 31.93 -3.00
C VAL A 170 0.08 32.92 -2.37
N GLY A 171 1.36 32.57 -2.33
CA GLY A 171 2.44 33.42 -1.80
C GLY A 171 2.67 34.69 -2.62
N ILE A 172 2.68 34.60 -3.95
CA ILE A 172 2.80 35.76 -4.84
C ILE A 172 1.58 36.67 -4.70
N VAL A 173 0.37 36.12 -4.74
CA VAL A 173 -0.86 36.92 -4.68
C VAL A 173 -0.96 37.65 -3.34
N SER A 174 -0.75 36.94 -2.22
CA SER A 174 -0.78 37.53 -0.88
C SER A 174 0.30 38.60 -0.70
N GLY A 175 1.56 38.29 -1.02
CA GLY A 175 2.68 39.23 -0.84
C GLY A 175 2.60 40.44 -1.76
N TYR A 176 2.16 40.27 -3.01
CA TYR A 176 2.11 41.36 -3.98
C TYR A 176 0.93 42.30 -3.74
N LYS A 177 -0.28 41.77 -3.54
CA LYS A 177 -1.49 42.60 -3.36
C LYS A 177 -1.56 43.23 -1.96
N GLY A 178 -1.08 42.55 -0.92
CA GLY A 178 -1.16 43.06 0.45
C GLY A 178 -2.59 43.25 0.96
N GLY A 179 -2.73 44.02 2.03
CA GLY A 179 -4.02 44.44 2.59
C GLY A 179 -4.94 43.28 2.99
N ILE A 180 -6.23 43.38 2.63
CA ILE A 180 -7.25 42.38 2.99
C ILE A 180 -7.00 41.03 2.31
N VAL A 181 -6.54 41.02 1.06
CA VAL A 181 -6.26 39.79 0.30
C VAL A 181 -5.19 38.97 1.01
N ASP A 182 -4.14 39.64 1.44
CA ASP A 182 -3.07 39.03 2.22
C ASP A 182 -3.58 38.46 3.54
N GLN A 183 -4.32 39.26 4.31
CA GLN A 183 -4.89 38.84 5.59
C GLN A 183 -5.77 37.58 5.46
N ILE A 184 -6.66 37.53 4.46
CA ILE A 184 -7.55 36.38 4.24
C ILE A 184 -6.75 35.13 3.84
N LEU A 185 -5.83 35.26 2.87
CA LEU A 185 -5.05 34.12 2.39
C LEU A 185 -4.11 33.58 3.47
N MET A 186 -3.45 34.45 4.23
CA MET A 186 -2.58 34.04 5.34
C MET A 186 -3.37 33.49 6.51
N TYR A 187 -4.54 34.05 6.83
CA TYR A 187 -5.41 33.48 7.86
C TYR A 187 -5.79 32.04 7.55
N PHE A 188 -6.22 31.75 6.32
CA PHE A 188 -6.53 30.39 5.87
C PHE A 188 -5.29 29.48 5.89
N THR A 189 -4.17 29.97 5.37
CA THR A 189 -2.89 29.24 5.34
C THR A 189 -2.41 28.87 6.74
N ASP A 190 -2.42 29.83 7.67
CA ASP A 190 -1.96 29.63 9.04
C ASP A 190 -2.93 28.69 9.79
N THR A 191 -4.25 28.82 9.60
CA THR A 191 -5.23 27.92 10.22
C THR A 191 -5.03 26.46 9.81
N LEU A 192 -4.76 26.23 8.52
CA LEU A 192 -4.46 24.88 8.04
C LEU A 192 -3.11 24.35 8.56
N LEU A 193 -2.10 25.22 8.76
CA LEU A 193 -0.80 24.81 9.34
C LEU A 193 -0.92 24.31 10.79
N PHE A 194 -1.85 24.85 11.56
CA PHE A 194 -2.14 24.36 12.92
C PHE A 194 -2.90 23.04 12.93
N THR A 195 -3.46 22.63 11.79
CA THR A 195 -4.26 21.40 11.69
C THR A 195 -3.34 20.18 11.57
N PRO A 196 -3.55 19.10 12.33
CA PRO A 196 -2.78 17.88 12.18
C PRO A 196 -3.13 17.20 10.84
N ILE A 197 -2.26 17.40 9.86
CA ILE A 197 -2.45 16.97 8.46
C ILE A 197 -2.65 15.45 8.35
N LEU A 198 -1.81 14.65 9.03
CA LEU A 198 -1.85 13.20 8.91
C LEU A 198 -3.21 12.61 9.35
N PRO A 199 -3.76 12.93 10.54
CA PRO A 199 -5.13 12.54 10.92
C PRO A 199 -6.20 12.95 9.91
N LEU A 200 -6.10 14.15 9.31
CA LEU A 200 -7.07 14.62 8.34
C LEU A 200 -7.02 13.81 7.04
N ILE A 201 -5.82 13.55 6.51
CA ILE A 201 -5.63 12.68 5.34
C ILE A 201 -6.16 11.28 5.61
N ILE A 202 -5.90 10.73 6.81
CA ILE A 202 -6.41 9.43 7.24
C ILE A 202 -7.94 9.42 7.22
N ALA A 203 -8.58 10.40 7.86
CA ALA A 203 -10.03 10.50 7.90
C ALA A 203 -10.63 10.54 6.49
N ILE A 204 -10.11 11.40 5.62
CA ILE A 204 -10.61 11.54 4.24
C ILE A 204 -10.42 10.24 3.44
N SER A 205 -9.26 9.59 3.57
CA SER A 205 -8.96 8.33 2.86
C SER A 205 -9.89 7.18 3.28
N VAL A 206 -10.31 7.16 4.55
CA VAL A 206 -11.26 6.16 5.05
C VAL A 206 -12.66 6.35 4.45
N PHE A 207 -13.12 7.61 4.28
CA PHE A 207 -14.45 7.89 3.74
C PHE A 207 -14.54 7.81 2.21
N ILE A 208 -13.55 8.30 1.49
CA ILE A 208 -13.57 8.36 0.02
C ILE A 208 -13.13 7.04 -0.60
N GLY A 209 -12.15 6.37 0.00
CA GLY A 209 -11.57 5.12 -0.50
C GLY A 209 -10.07 5.24 -0.79
N LYS A 210 -9.52 4.20 -1.43
CA LYS A 210 -8.06 4.05 -1.66
C LYS A 210 -7.75 4.20 -3.13
N SER A 211 -7.01 5.23 -3.50
CA SER A 211 -6.61 5.52 -4.88
C SER A 211 -5.31 6.28 -4.90
N LEU A 212 -4.40 5.91 -5.81
CA LEU A 212 -3.13 6.60 -6.00
C LEU A 212 -3.31 8.10 -6.26
N PHE A 213 -4.32 8.45 -7.06
CA PHE A 213 -4.61 9.85 -7.39
C PHE A 213 -5.16 10.62 -6.19
N LEU A 214 -5.95 9.96 -5.33
CA LEU A 214 -6.43 10.58 -4.10
C LEU A 214 -5.27 10.88 -3.14
N GLU A 215 -4.32 9.95 -2.99
CA GLU A 215 -3.13 10.18 -2.17
C GLU A 215 -2.30 11.37 -2.67
N ILE A 216 -2.05 11.44 -3.98
CA ILE A 216 -1.33 12.56 -4.60
C ILE A 216 -2.06 13.88 -4.33
N ALA A 217 -3.38 13.90 -4.53
CA ALA A 217 -4.19 15.09 -4.33
C ALA A 217 -4.19 15.54 -2.86
N LEU A 218 -4.35 14.63 -1.90
CA LEU A 218 -4.36 14.94 -0.47
C LEU A 218 -2.99 15.42 0.01
N ILE A 219 -1.91 14.73 -0.37
CA ILE A 219 -0.55 15.17 -0.02
C ILE A 219 -0.29 16.55 -0.59
N ALA A 220 -0.65 16.81 -1.86
CA ALA A 220 -0.47 18.12 -2.47
C ALA A 220 -1.29 19.22 -1.78
N LEU A 221 -2.58 18.95 -1.52
CA LEU A 221 -3.53 19.88 -0.91
C LEU A 221 -3.12 20.30 0.51
N PHE A 222 -2.43 19.44 1.24
CA PHE A 222 -2.00 19.72 2.60
C PHE A 222 -0.49 19.98 2.74
N SER A 223 0.25 20.13 1.65
CA SER A 223 1.70 20.41 1.72
C SER A 223 2.10 21.82 1.27
N TRP A 224 1.21 22.63 0.69
CA TRP A 224 1.60 23.90 0.06
C TRP A 224 1.84 25.06 1.04
N MET A 225 1.20 25.05 2.21
CA MET A 225 1.06 26.20 3.11
C MET A 225 2.38 26.83 3.57
N GLY A 226 3.32 26.02 4.06
CA GLY A 226 4.61 26.54 4.55
C GLY A 226 5.40 27.26 3.45
N PHE A 227 5.32 26.78 2.21
CA PHE A 227 5.96 27.43 1.08
C PHE A 227 5.23 28.70 0.64
N ALA A 228 3.90 28.77 0.75
CA ALA A 228 3.16 30.01 0.50
C ALA A 228 3.58 31.12 1.45
N ARG A 229 3.71 30.81 2.75
CA ARG A 229 4.16 31.77 3.75
C ARG A 229 5.59 32.27 3.51
N ASN A 230 6.50 31.36 3.16
CA ASN A 230 7.88 31.73 2.81
C ASN A 230 7.91 32.60 1.54
N THR A 231 7.20 32.17 0.49
CA THR A 231 7.11 32.91 -0.78
C THR A 231 6.55 34.30 -0.57
N ARG A 232 5.49 34.46 0.24
CA ARG A 232 4.93 35.76 0.61
C ARG A 232 5.99 36.69 1.20
N ALA A 233 6.80 36.20 2.14
CA ALA A 233 7.85 37.01 2.77
C ALA A 233 8.89 37.51 1.75
N TYR A 234 9.31 36.65 0.82
CA TYR A 234 10.22 37.05 -0.27
C TYR A 234 9.56 38.06 -1.21
N VAL A 235 8.30 37.82 -1.60
CA VAL A 235 7.55 38.69 -2.50
C VAL A 235 7.37 40.08 -1.89
N LEU A 236 7.10 40.16 -0.58
CA LEU A 236 7.00 41.44 0.14
C LEU A 236 8.31 42.24 0.02
N SER A 237 9.45 41.59 0.28
CA SER A 237 10.77 42.23 0.17
C SER A 237 11.09 42.68 -1.26
N ILE A 238 10.68 41.93 -2.28
CA ILE A 238 10.90 42.31 -3.69
C ILE A 238 9.97 43.46 -4.08
N ARG A 239 8.71 43.41 -3.67
CA ARG A 239 7.69 44.41 -3.97
C ARG A 239 8.06 45.78 -3.42
N ASP A 240 8.65 45.83 -2.23
CA ASP A 240 9.03 47.07 -1.53
C ASP A 240 10.42 47.58 -1.96
N SER A 241 10.98 47.05 -3.05
CA SER A 241 12.27 47.50 -3.60
C SER A 241 12.11 48.70 -4.53
N MET A 242 13.11 49.60 -4.52
CA MET A 242 13.05 50.87 -5.28
C MET A 242 12.83 50.70 -6.78
N TYR A 243 13.34 49.62 -7.39
CA TYR A 243 13.16 49.37 -8.83
C TYR A 243 11.75 48.90 -9.16
N VAL A 244 11.06 48.19 -8.25
CA VAL A 244 9.65 47.83 -8.42
C VAL A 244 8.77 49.06 -8.24
N GLU A 245 9.07 49.91 -7.26
CA GLU A 245 8.37 51.19 -7.07
C GLU A 245 8.52 52.10 -8.29
N ALA A 246 9.73 52.22 -8.84
CA ALA A 246 9.98 52.98 -10.06
C ALA A 246 9.22 52.41 -11.27
N ALA A 247 9.19 51.07 -11.43
CA ALA A 247 8.44 50.42 -12.50
C ALA A 247 6.92 50.70 -12.40
N LYS A 248 6.38 50.74 -11.18
CA LYS A 248 4.98 51.13 -10.92
C LYS A 248 4.74 52.61 -11.23
N ALA A 249 5.65 53.51 -10.85
CA ALA A 249 5.53 54.94 -11.12
C ALA A 249 5.49 55.27 -12.63
N ILE A 250 6.15 54.46 -13.46
CA ILE A 250 6.14 54.57 -14.93
C ILE A 250 4.87 53.94 -15.56
N GLY A 251 3.99 53.33 -14.75
CA GLY A 251 2.71 52.78 -15.20
C GLY A 251 2.76 51.31 -15.64
N SER A 252 3.76 50.54 -15.23
CA SER A 252 3.83 49.10 -15.52
C SER A 252 2.65 48.34 -14.88
N SER A 253 2.06 47.40 -15.62
CA SER A 253 0.97 46.56 -15.10
C SER A 253 1.45 45.60 -14.01
N ASP A 254 0.55 45.23 -13.10
CA ASP A 254 0.83 44.26 -12.03
C ASP A 254 1.34 42.92 -12.58
N THR A 255 0.73 42.42 -13.64
CA THR A 255 1.11 41.17 -14.30
C THR A 255 2.53 41.27 -14.86
N TYR A 256 2.87 42.39 -15.49
CA TYR A 256 4.22 42.62 -15.98
C TYR A 256 5.23 42.60 -14.84
N ILE A 257 4.96 43.27 -13.71
CA ILE A 257 5.85 43.29 -12.56
C ILE A 257 6.03 41.87 -11.97
N ILE A 258 4.94 41.11 -11.83
CA ILE A 258 4.98 39.75 -11.29
C ILE A 258 5.86 38.86 -12.17
N PHE A 259 5.63 38.80 -13.48
CA PHE A 259 6.36 37.88 -14.36
C PHE A 259 7.77 38.36 -14.73
N ARG A 260 8.01 39.68 -14.76
CA ARG A 260 9.31 40.24 -15.17
C ARG A 260 10.25 40.49 -14.01
N HIS A 261 9.74 40.87 -12.85
CA HIS A 261 10.56 41.27 -11.70
C HIS A 261 10.49 40.28 -10.54
N ILE A 262 9.30 39.80 -10.17
CA ILE A 262 9.13 38.96 -8.97
C ILE A 262 9.46 37.50 -9.25
N LEU A 263 8.77 36.88 -10.21
CA LEU A 263 8.88 35.45 -10.49
C LEU A 263 10.32 35.02 -10.84
N PRO A 264 11.09 35.75 -11.68
CA PRO A 264 12.46 35.38 -12.00
C PRO A 264 13.38 35.34 -10.77
N GLN A 265 13.17 36.24 -9.81
CA GLN A 265 13.96 36.28 -8.56
C GLN A 265 13.62 35.14 -7.61
N LEU A 266 12.40 34.60 -7.71
CA LEU A 266 11.98 33.43 -6.93
C LEU A 266 12.40 32.10 -7.57
N THR A 267 12.89 32.09 -8.82
CA THR A 267 13.25 30.83 -9.50
C THR A 267 14.23 29.95 -8.73
N PRO A 268 15.30 30.49 -8.07
CA PRO A 268 16.20 29.65 -7.28
C PRO A 268 15.46 28.88 -6.18
N ILE A 269 14.67 29.58 -5.38
CA ILE A 269 13.96 28.98 -4.25
C ILE A 269 12.84 28.04 -4.70
N ILE A 270 12.21 28.29 -5.85
CA ILE A 270 11.22 27.39 -6.45
C ILE A 270 11.87 26.03 -6.78
N TYR A 271 12.99 26.03 -7.50
CA TYR A 271 13.67 24.79 -7.89
C TYR A 271 14.18 24.00 -6.69
N ILE A 272 14.81 24.68 -5.72
CA ILE A 272 15.30 24.04 -4.50
C ILE A 272 14.13 23.42 -3.72
N THR A 273 13.03 24.17 -3.55
CA THR A 273 11.87 23.68 -2.80
C THR A 273 11.17 22.52 -3.49
N LEU A 274 11.07 22.53 -4.83
CA LEU A 274 10.51 21.43 -5.60
C LEU A 274 11.21 20.11 -5.26
N VAL A 275 12.54 20.11 -5.29
CA VAL A 275 13.34 18.91 -5.02
C VAL A 275 13.29 18.53 -3.54
N MET A 276 13.40 19.50 -2.63
CA MET A 276 13.39 19.25 -1.17
C MET A 276 12.04 18.76 -0.63
N ARG A 277 10.94 18.93 -1.37
CA ARG A 277 9.62 18.43 -0.98
C ARG A 277 9.36 16.98 -1.34
N VAL A 278 10.05 16.45 -2.35
CA VAL A 278 9.87 15.07 -2.81
C VAL A 278 10.07 14.04 -1.69
N PRO A 279 11.12 14.12 -0.84
CA PRO A 279 11.29 13.19 0.29
C PRO A 279 10.11 13.16 1.25
N GLY A 280 9.57 14.33 1.61
CA GLY A 280 8.44 14.44 2.52
C GLY A 280 7.18 13.81 1.95
N ALA A 281 6.92 14.02 0.65
CA ALA A 281 5.81 13.39 -0.04
C ALA A 281 5.95 11.87 -0.16
N ILE A 282 7.15 11.35 -0.44
CA ILE A 282 7.46 9.90 -0.44
C ILE A 282 7.20 9.29 0.94
N LEU A 283 7.66 9.94 2.00
CA LEU A 283 7.46 9.45 3.38
C LEU A 283 5.99 9.44 3.78
N LEU A 284 5.22 10.46 3.38
CA LEU A 284 3.77 10.50 3.61
C LEU A 284 3.06 9.38 2.85
N GLU A 285 3.34 9.17 1.57
CA GLU A 285 2.80 8.03 0.81
C GLU A 285 3.13 6.70 1.47
N ALA A 286 4.41 6.46 1.81
CA ALA A 286 4.82 5.23 2.45
C ALA A 286 4.10 5.01 3.80
N THR A 287 3.85 6.09 4.55
CA THR A 287 3.09 6.06 5.81
C THR A 287 1.63 5.70 5.58
N LEU A 288 0.96 6.32 4.61
CA LEU A 288 -0.45 6.04 4.27
C LEU A 288 -0.61 4.60 3.75
N SER A 289 0.25 4.17 2.84
CA SER A 289 0.31 2.80 2.33
C SER A 289 0.59 1.79 3.43
N PHE A 290 1.48 2.09 4.38
CA PHE A 290 1.75 1.26 5.55
C PHE A 290 0.53 1.14 6.49
N LEU A 291 -0.25 2.22 6.63
CA LEU A 291 -1.51 2.26 7.37
C LEU A 291 -2.68 1.61 6.61
N ASN A 292 -2.42 0.98 5.46
CA ASN A 292 -3.43 0.37 4.58
C ASN A 292 -4.40 1.39 3.95
N LEU A 293 -3.99 2.63 3.75
CA LEU A 293 -4.80 3.67 3.11
C LEU A 293 -4.41 3.90 1.65
N GLY A 294 -3.24 3.40 1.24
CA GLY A 294 -2.83 3.42 -0.16
C GLY A 294 -3.54 2.42 -1.03
N ASP A 295 -3.40 2.66 -2.33
CA ASP A 295 -4.05 1.88 -3.37
C ASP A 295 -3.54 0.42 -3.35
N PRO A 296 -4.43 -0.56 -3.10
CA PRO A 296 -4.03 -1.96 -2.96
C PRO A 296 -3.65 -2.61 -4.29
N SER A 297 -3.95 -1.98 -5.43
CA SER A 297 -3.69 -2.52 -6.77
C SER A 297 -2.28 -2.22 -7.27
N VAL A 298 -1.57 -1.26 -6.65
CA VAL A 298 -0.23 -0.85 -7.06
C VAL A 298 0.82 -1.27 -6.02
N PRO A 299 1.97 -1.81 -6.45
CA PRO A 299 3.07 -2.10 -5.54
C PRO A 299 3.74 -0.78 -5.14
N SER A 300 3.78 -0.47 -3.84
CA SER A 300 4.58 0.61 -3.26
C SER A 300 5.43 0.09 -2.10
N TRP A 301 6.48 0.82 -1.72
CA TRP A 301 7.32 0.42 -0.58
C TRP A 301 6.54 0.45 0.74
N GLY A 302 5.63 1.41 0.93
CA GLY A 302 4.71 1.41 2.07
C GLY A 302 3.79 0.19 2.07
N ARG A 303 3.30 -0.23 0.90
CA ARG A 303 2.47 -1.43 0.76
C ARG A 303 3.24 -2.70 1.08
N MET A 304 4.50 -2.79 0.68
CA MET A 304 5.37 -3.92 1.05
C MET A 304 5.52 -4.03 2.56
N LEU A 305 5.74 -2.90 3.26
CA LEU A 305 5.84 -2.85 4.71
C LEU A 305 4.50 -3.21 5.40
N TYR A 306 3.36 -2.76 4.85
CA TYR A 306 2.05 -3.17 5.33
C TYR A 306 1.87 -4.68 5.25
N SER A 307 2.14 -5.28 4.08
CA SER A 307 2.00 -6.72 3.86
C SER A 307 2.93 -7.52 4.76
N ALA A 308 4.17 -7.05 4.96
CA ALA A 308 5.11 -7.63 5.90
C ALA A 308 4.56 -7.60 7.34
N ARG A 309 4.01 -6.46 7.80
CA ARG A 309 3.40 -6.33 9.13
C ARG A 309 2.21 -7.26 9.29
N TYR A 310 1.32 -7.27 8.31
CA TYR A 310 0.11 -8.09 8.30
C TYR A 310 0.44 -9.59 8.31
N ALA A 311 1.47 -10.01 7.57
CA ALA A 311 1.92 -11.40 7.53
C ALA A 311 2.78 -11.84 8.74
N GLY A 312 3.02 -10.94 9.70
CA GLY A 312 3.84 -11.23 10.88
C GLY A 312 5.35 -11.30 10.62
N ALA A 313 5.81 -10.78 9.47
CA ALA A 313 7.23 -10.71 9.14
C ALA A 313 8.03 -9.95 10.21
N PHE A 314 7.41 -8.95 10.86
CA PHE A 314 8.01 -8.15 11.94
C PHE A 314 8.28 -8.99 13.18
N PHE A 315 7.35 -9.86 13.56
CA PHE A 315 7.51 -10.76 14.71
C PHE A 315 8.49 -11.90 14.42
N ARG A 316 8.55 -12.35 13.16
CA ARG A 316 9.44 -13.42 12.70
C ARG A 316 10.82 -12.94 12.24
N PHE A 317 11.11 -11.64 12.34
CA PHE A 317 12.33 -11.01 11.86
C PHE A 317 12.70 -11.41 10.41
N MET A 318 11.71 -11.45 9.51
CA MET A 318 11.94 -11.70 8.08
C MET A 318 12.55 -10.46 7.41
N TRP A 319 13.82 -10.22 7.71
CA TRP A 319 14.55 -8.99 7.39
C TRP A 319 14.55 -8.66 5.89
N TRP A 320 14.57 -9.67 5.01
CA TRP A 320 14.56 -9.51 3.55
C TRP A 320 13.27 -8.88 3.01
N TRP A 321 12.17 -8.90 3.79
CA TRP A 321 10.92 -8.23 3.41
C TRP A 321 10.82 -6.81 4.00
N ILE A 322 11.44 -6.57 5.16
CA ILE A 322 11.27 -5.32 5.92
C ILE A 322 12.37 -4.30 5.59
N ILE A 323 13.63 -4.74 5.63
CA ILE A 323 14.79 -3.85 5.51
C ILE A 323 14.92 -3.25 4.10
N PRO A 324 14.79 -4.03 3.00
CA PRO A 324 14.95 -3.48 1.65
C PRO A 324 14.04 -2.30 1.29
N PRO A 325 12.70 -2.35 1.51
CA PRO A 325 11.86 -1.18 1.22
C PRO A 325 12.21 0.02 2.12
N GLY A 326 12.62 -0.20 3.37
CA GLY A 326 13.09 0.89 4.25
C GLY A 326 14.35 1.57 3.72
N ILE A 327 15.37 0.78 3.35
CA ILE A 327 16.60 1.30 2.75
C ILE A 327 16.30 2.03 1.43
N ALA A 328 15.40 1.49 0.60
CA ALA A 328 15.04 2.11 -0.67
C ALA A 328 14.40 3.49 -0.48
N ILE A 329 13.46 3.62 0.48
CA ILE A 329 12.89 4.92 0.88
C ILE A 329 14.00 5.87 1.32
N THR A 330 14.90 5.43 2.21
CA THR A 330 15.97 6.26 2.75
C THR A 330 16.94 6.74 1.67
N ILE A 331 17.43 5.83 0.82
CA ILE A 331 18.37 6.18 -0.27
C ILE A 331 17.70 7.13 -1.26
N LEU A 332 16.44 6.89 -1.62
CA LEU A 332 15.73 7.76 -2.55
C LEU A 332 15.52 9.15 -1.95
N ALA A 333 15.04 9.23 -0.71
CA ALA A 333 14.87 10.48 0.03
C ALA A 333 16.20 11.24 0.13
N LEU A 334 17.28 10.55 0.51
CA LEU A 334 18.61 11.14 0.62
C LEU A 334 19.11 11.66 -0.73
N SER A 335 18.86 10.93 -1.82
CA SER A 335 19.25 11.37 -3.18
C SER A 335 18.60 12.70 -3.53
N PHE A 336 17.29 12.86 -3.27
CA PHE A 336 16.61 14.14 -3.49
C PHE A 336 17.13 15.25 -2.57
N VAL A 337 17.41 14.96 -1.30
CA VAL A 337 18.01 15.95 -0.38
C VAL A 337 19.37 16.43 -0.89
N LEU A 338 20.24 15.51 -1.32
CA LEU A 338 21.55 15.83 -1.88
C LEU A 338 21.43 16.65 -3.18
N ILE A 339 20.49 16.30 -4.07
CA ILE A 339 20.20 17.10 -5.28
C ILE A 339 19.73 18.50 -4.88
N GLY A 340 18.87 18.63 -3.87
CA GLY A 340 18.38 19.91 -3.37
C GLY A 340 19.51 20.80 -2.85
N HIS A 341 20.45 20.22 -2.09
CA HIS A 341 21.65 20.93 -1.63
C HIS A 341 22.57 21.34 -2.78
N ALA A 342 22.83 20.45 -3.74
CA ALA A 342 23.63 20.78 -4.92
C ALA A 342 23.00 21.91 -5.75
N LEU A 343 21.67 21.90 -5.91
CA LEU A 343 20.94 22.98 -6.58
C LEU A 343 21.04 24.31 -5.82
N ASP A 344 20.96 24.29 -4.49
CA ASP A 344 21.12 25.49 -3.66
C ASP A 344 22.53 26.07 -3.82
N GLU A 345 23.57 25.24 -3.84
CA GLU A 345 24.95 25.69 -4.06
C GLU A 345 25.16 26.35 -5.43
N ILE A 346 24.52 25.83 -6.49
CA ILE A 346 24.64 26.35 -7.86
C ILE A 346 23.84 27.64 -8.04
N LEU A 347 22.61 27.68 -7.48
CA LEU A 347 21.66 28.77 -7.71
C LEU A 347 21.84 29.94 -6.74
N ASN A 348 22.55 29.75 -5.61
CA ASN A 348 22.79 30.78 -4.61
C ASN A 348 24.24 31.34 -4.65
N PRO A 349 24.48 32.48 -5.31
CA PRO A 349 25.82 33.04 -5.46
C PRO A 349 26.47 33.46 -4.14
N LYS A 350 25.69 33.69 -3.07
CA LYS A 350 26.22 34.08 -1.76
C LYS A 350 26.93 32.93 -1.03
N LEU A 351 26.58 31.67 -1.32
CA LEU A 351 27.25 30.50 -0.72
C LEU A 351 28.60 30.20 -1.38
N ARG A 352 28.77 30.58 -2.66
CA ARG A 352 30.02 30.40 -3.41
C ARG A 352 31.18 31.25 -2.88
N VAL A 353 30.88 32.42 -2.30
CA VAL A 353 31.89 33.38 -1.79
C VAL A 353 32.47 32.99 -0.42
N ARG A 354 31.78 32.15 0.38
CA ARG A 354 32.24 31.78 1.74
C ARG A 354 33.15 30.53 1.79
N ARG A 355 33.31 29.80 0.68
CA ARG A 355 34.12 28.56 0.60
C ARG A 355 35.41 28.73 -0.22
N GLN A 356 35.62 29.89 -0.83
CA GLN A 356 36.91 30.33 -1.38
C GLN A 356 37.59 31.22 -0.33
#